data_AF-A0A358C746-F1
#
_entry.id   AF-A0A358C746-F1
#
_cell.length_a   1.000
_cell.length_b   1.000
_cell.length_c   1.000
_cell.angle_alpha   90.00
_cell.angle_beta   90.00
_cell.angle_gamma   90.00
#
_symmetry.space_group_name_H-M   'P 1'
#
loop_
_entity.id
_entity.type
_entity.pdbx_description
1 polymer ?
#
loop_
_entity_poly.entity_id
_entity_poly.type
_entity_poly.pdbx_seq_one_letter_code
_entity_poly.pdbx_strand_id
1 'polypeptide(L)'
;MFDLGSFTPPTIAAPNAAADTVDVSFNNADPWATAVGGHMLIYLSRPQNPSINFFKGPYRFAGKVSGAVVPPTSPATITLPFPCVVGQRVFVKISFVQVDGRLSLPFRSFGTAV
;
A
#
# COMPACT_ATOMS: atom_id res chain seq x y z
N MET A 1 13.11 -15.78 -18.30
CA MET A 1 12.47 -15.40 -17.03
C MET A 1 11.96 -13.97 -17.18
N PHE A 2 10.68 -13.71 -16.95
CA PHE A 2 10.13 -12.35 -16.98
C PHE A 2 10.48 -11.64 -15.68
N ASP A 3 11.29 -10.59 -15.75
CA ASP A 3 11.56 -9.73 -14.60
C ASP A 3 10.35 -8.80 -14.37
N LEU A 4 9.82 -8.77 -13.15
CA LEU A 4 8.68 -7.93 -12.75
C LEU A 4 9.13 -6.73 -11.89
N GLY A 5 10.44 -6.47 -11.87
CA GLY A 5 11.09 -5.47 -11.04
C GLY A 5 11.36 -5.99 -9.62
N SER A 6 12.40 -5.44 -9.00
CA SER A 6 12.67 -5.60 -7.58
C SER A 6 12.14 -4.37 -6.82
N PHE A 7 11.59 -4.61 -5.65
CA PHE A 7 11.12 -3.57 -4.75
C PHE A 7 11.39 -3.98 -3.31
N THR A 8 11.60 -2.99 -2.46
CA THR A 8 11.70 -3.21 -1.02
C THR A 8 10.27 -3.37 -0.47
N PRO A 9 9.94 -4.47 0.25
CA PRO A 9 8.61 -4.64 0.81
C PRO A 9 8.22 -3.46 1.72
N PRO A 10 7.08 -2.79 1.47
CA PRO A 10 6.64 -1.69 2.30
C PRO A 10 6.13 -2.19 3.65
N THR A 11 6.18 -1.34 4.67
CA THR A 11 5.59 -1.62 5.99
C THR A 11 4.30 -0.83 6.16
N ILE A 12 3.31 -1.47 6.78
CA ILE A 12 1.98 -0.89 7.00
C ILE A 12 1.86 -0.55 8.48
N ALA A 13 1.61 0.72 8.78
CA ALA A 13 1.34 1.16 10.15
C ALA A 13 -0.04 0.67 10.62
N ALA A 14 -0.32 0.81 11.92
CA ALA A 14 -1.67 0.62 12.42
C ALA A 14 -2.60 1.70 11.80
N PRO A 15 -3.73 1.31 11.17
CA PRO A 15 -4.71 2.28 10.69
C PRO A 15 -5.23 3.16 11.84
N ASN A 16 -5.35 4.45 11.59
CA ASN A 16 -5.90 5.41 12.53
C ASN A 16 -7.42 5.46 12.37
N ALA A 17 -8.16 4.92 13.34
CA ALA A 17 -9.63 4.87 13.30
C ALA A 17 -10.29 6.25 13.48
N ALA A 18 -9.59 7.22 14.07
CA ALA A 18 -10.13 8.56 14.25
C ALA A 18 -10.04 9.41 12.98
N ALA A 19 -9.03 9.16 12.15
CA ALA A 19 -8.78 9.90 10.91
C ALA A 19 -9.17 9.13 9.64
N ASP A 20 -9.52 7.85 9.77
CA ASP A 20 -9.71 6.92 8.65
C ASP A 20 -8.50 6.95 7.69
N THR A 21 -7.29 6.82 8.23
CA THR A 21 -6.04 6.80 7.45
C THR A 21 -5.14 5.63 7.82
N VAL A 22 -4.19 5.30 6.94
CA VAL A 22 -3.08 4.39 7.23
C VAL A 22 -1.80 4.91 6.60
N ASP A 23 -0.71 4.88 7.37
CA ASP A 23 0.61 5.23 6.86
C ASP A 23 1.29 4.01 6.24
N VAL A 24 1.79 4.20 5.02
CA VAL A 24 2.53 3.20 4.25
C VAL A 24 3.97 3.67 4.12
N SER A 25 4.89 2.98 4.79
CA SER A 25 6.32 3.27 4.67
C SER A 25 6.92 2.45 3.54
N PHE A 26 7.66 3.10 2.66
CA PHE A 26 8.34 2.48 1.53
C PHE A 26 9.77 3.01 1.39
N ASN A 27 10.61 2.30 0.64
CA ASN A 27 11.94 2.76 0.29
C ASN A 27 11.86 3.73 -0.90
N ASN A 28 12.16 5.00 -0.68
CA ASN A 28 12.12 6.02 -1.73
C ASN A 28 13.32 5.96 -2.69
N ALA A 29 14.29 5.07 -2.46
CA ALA A 29 15.36 4.77 -3.41
C ALA A 29 15.00 3.64 -4.40
N ASP A 30 13.84 3.00 -4.24
CA ASP A 30 13.41 1.95 -5.17
C ASP A 30 13.23 2.51 -6.60
N PRO A 31 13.48 1.73 -7.66
CA PRO A 31 13.43 2.21 -9.05
C PRO A 31 12.09 2.83 -9.48
N TRP A 32 10.97 2.37 -8.91
CA TRP A 32 9.66 2.95 -9.18
C TRP A 32 9.50 4.35 -8.57
N ALA A 33 10.19 4.65 -7.47
CA ALA A 33 10.05 5.89 -6.71
C ALA A 33 10.93 7.02 -7.27
N THR A 34 12.08 6.67 -7.84
CA THR A 34 13.07 7.61 -8.39
C THR A 34 12.82 8.00 -9.86
N ALA A 35 11.76 7.46 -10.47
CA ALA A 35 11.47 7.65 -11.88
C ALA A 35 10.05 8.15 -12.14
N VAL A 36 9.92 9.15 -13.03
CA VAL A 36 8.62 9.65 -13.50
C VAL A 36 7.91 8.55 -14.27
N GLY A 37 6.64 8.30 -13.93
CA GLY A 37 5.83 7.22 -14.51
C GLY A 37 5.87 5.92 -13.69
N GLY A 38 6.78 5.79 -12.73
CA GLY A 38 6.71 4.76 -11.71
C GLY A 38 5.63 5.08 -10.66
N HIS A 39 4.93 4.06 -10.16
CA HIS A 39 3.87 4.25 -9.17
C HIS A 39 3.81 3.11 -8.15
N MET A 40 3.49 3.43 -6.90
CA MET A 40 3.03 2.46 -5.91
C MET A 40 1.51 2.56 -5.80
N LEU A 41 0.80 1.52 -6.25
CA LEU A 41 -0.65 1.44 -6.20
C LEU A 41 -1.10 0.74 -4.91
N ILE A 42 -2.00 1.37 -4.16
CA ILE A 42 -2.46 0.88 -2.87
C ILE A 42 -3.95 0.54 -2.92
N TYR A 43 -4.27 -0.67 -2.48
CA TYR A 43 -5.62 -1.19 -2.40
C TYR A 43 -5.90 -1.68 -0.98
N LEU A 44 -7.07 -1.35 -0.45
CA LEU A 44 -7.46 -1.64 0.92
C LEU A 44 -8.74 -2.47 0.98
N SER A 45 -8.84 -3.38 1.95
CA SER A 45 -10.05 -4.16 2.20
C SER A 45 -11.09 -3.37 2.98
N ARG A 46 -12.29 -3.94 3.11
CA ARG A 46 -13.18 -3.56 4.22
C ARG A 46 -12.54 -4.01 5.55
N PRO A 47 -12.75 -3.29 6.66
CA PRO A 47 -12.29 -3.73 7.97
C PRO A 47 -12.88 -5.09 8.33
N GLN A 48 -12.10 -5.92 9.01
CA GLN A 48 -12.45 -7.28 9.42
C GLN A 48 -12.22 -7.46 10.92
N ASN A 49 -12.83 -8.52 11.48
CA ASN A 49 -12.53 -8.94 12.85
C ASN A 49 -11.02 -9.26 12.99
N PRO A 50 -10.37 -8.91 14.10
CA PRO A 50 -8.95 -9.18 14.33
C PRO A 50 -8.58 -10.67 14.30
N SER A 51 -9.53 -11.60 14.41
CA SER A 51 -9.26 -13.04 14.26
C SER A 51 -9.00 -13.47 12.80
N ILE A 52 -9.38 -12.64 11.82
CA ILE A 52 -9.14 -12.94 10.40
C ILE A 52 -7.67 -12.66 10.07
N ASN A 53 -6.95 -13.71 9.64
CA ASN A 53 -5.50 -13.64 9.37
C ASN A 53 -5.15 -13.55 7.88
N PHE A 54 -6.10 -13.82 6.98
CA PHE A 54 -5.89 -13.71 5.54
C PHE A 54 -7.14 -13.16 4.86
N PHE A 55 -6.96 -12.40 3.78
CA PHE A 55 -8.04 -11.82 3.00
C PHE A 55 -7.84 -12.05 1.51
N LYS A 56 -8.77 -12.78 0.90
CA LYS A 56 -8.71 -13.17 -0.51
C LYS A 56 -9.19 -12.07 -1.46
N GLY A 57 -9.91 -11.07 -0.96
CA GLY A 57 -10.54 -10.00 -1.74
C GLY A 57 -12.04 -9.87 -1.43
N PRO A 58 -12.73 -8.87 -2.00
CA PRO A 58 -12.23 -7.84 -2.92
C PRO A 58 -11.48 -6.70 -2.20
N TYR A 59 -10.45 -6.15 -2.86
CA TYR A 59 -9.76 -4.93 -2.42
C TYR A 59 -10.28 -3.74 -3.25
N ARG A 60 -10.40 -2.58 -2.63
CA ARG A 60 -10.76 -1.32 -3.31
C ARG A 60 -9.52 -0.44 -3.45
N PHE A 61 -9.35 0.20 -4.60
CA PHE A 61 -8.29 1.18 -4.80
C PHE A 61 -8.45 2.34 -3.81
N ALA A 62 -7.40 2.63 -3.04
CA ALA A 62 -7.39 3.67 -2.02
C ALA A 62 -6.57 4.89 -2.45
N GLY A 63 -5.50 4.65 -3.21
CA GLY A 63 -4.65 5.72 -3.71
C GLY A 63 -3.39 5.21 -4.38
N LYS A 64 -2.54 6.15 -4.79
CA LYS A 64 -1.22 5.85 -5.32
C LYS A 64 -0.19 6.84 -4.78
N VAL A 65 1.05 6.38 -4.70
CA VAL A 65 2.22 7.25 -4.58
C VAL A 65 2.91 7.28 -5.94
N SER A 66 3.13 8.47 -6.48
CA SER A 66 3.82 8.64 -7.76
C SER A 66 5.32 8.79 -7.55
N GLY A 67 6.10 8.02 -8.30
CA GLY A 67 7.51 8.25 -8.47
C GLY A 67 7.77 9.55 -9.21
N ALA A 68 8.92 10.16 -8.94
CA ALA A 68 9.32 11.42 -9.51
C ALA A 68 10.85 11.55 -9.49
N VAL A 69 11.38 12.55 -10.21
CA VAL A 69 12.82 12.85 -10.22
C VAL A 69 13.33 13.17 -8.81
N VAL A 70 12.55 13.92 -8.04
CA VAL A 70 12.71 14.02 -6.59
C VAL A 70 11.80 12.96 -5.97
N PRO A 71 12.35 11.91 -5.34
CA PRO A 71 11.54 10.80 -4.87
C PRO A 71 10.47 11.22 -3.86
N PRO A 72 9.30 10.54 -3.83
CA PRO A 72 8.24 10.84 -2.88
C PRO A 72 8.69 10.62 -1.43
N THR A 73 8.16 11.45 -0.52
CA THR A 73 8.40 11.31 0.91
C THR A 73 7.73 10.06 1.47
N SER A 74 8.45 9.37 2.36
CA SER A 74 8.00 8.17 3.08
C SER A 74 7.99 8.47 4.58
N PRO A 75 6.95 8.06 5.34
CA PRO A 75 5.76 7.33 4.90
C PRO A 75 4.75 8.22 4.14
N ALA A 76 3.90 7.58 3.34
CA ALA A 76 2.73 8.23 2.73
C ALA A 76 1.46 7.88 3.50
N THR A 77 0.68 8.91 3.84
CA THR A 77 -0.63 8.76 4.49
C THR A 77 -1.71 8.51 3.44
N ILE A 78 -2.42 7.40 3.58
CA ILE A 78 -3.46 6.95 2.65
C ILE A 78 -4.81 6.93 3.35
N THR A 79 -5.80 7.60 2.77
CA THR A 79 -7.18 7.56 3.26
C THR A 79 -7.78 6.17 3.05
N LEU A 80 -8.42 5.64 4.10
CA LEU A 80 -9.14 4.39 4.03
C LEU A 80 -10.42 4.56 3.19
N PRO A 81 -10.68 3.68 2.22
CA PRO A 81 -11.90 3.76 1.40
C PRO A 81 -13.16 3.27 2.14
N PHE A 82 -12.99 2.74 3.35
CA PHE A 82 -14.03 2.32 4.27
C PHE A 82 -13.61 2.75 5.67
N PRO A 83 -14.50 3.38 6.45
CA PRO A 83 -14.18 3.77 7.81
C PRO A 83 -13.89 2.53 8.66
N CYS A 84 -12.94 2.63 9.58
CA CYS A 84 -12.58 1.55 10.49
C CYS A 84 -12.81 1.92 11.95
N VAL A 85 -12.91 0.91 12.80
CA VAL A 85 -13.02 1.06 14.26
C VAL A 85 -11.82 0.40 14.91
N VAL A 86 -11.38 0.94 16.04
CA VAL A 86 -10.29 0.40 16.86
C VAL A 86 -10.45 -1.11 17.05
N GLY A 87 -9.36 -1.85 16.86
CA GLY A 87 -9.31 -3.31 16.96
C GLY A 87 -9.70 -4.05 15.67
N GLN A 88 -10.24 -3.39 14.66
CA GLN A 88 -10.49 -4.03 13.36
C GLN A 88 -9.22 -4.15 12.52
N ARG A 89 -9.09 -5.22 11.75
CA ARG A 89 -8.00 -5.38 10.78
C ARG A 89 -8.36 -4.84 9.42
N VAL A 90 -7.44 -4.09 8.82
CA VAL A 90 -7.52 -3.64 7.42
C VAL A 90 -6.41 -4.33 6.65
N PHE A 91 -6.78 -5.07 5.60
CA PHE A 91 -5.83 -5.74 4.72
C PHE A 91 -5.43 -4.81 3.58
N VAL A 92 -4.15 -4.85 3.25
CA VAL A 92 -3.54 -3.99 2.24
C VAL A 92 -2.95 -4.88 1.14
N LYS A 93 -3.21 -4.51 -0.11
CA LYS A 93 -2.54 -5.04 -1.29
C LYS A 93 -1.83 -3.88 -1.99
N ILE A 94 -0.54 -4.04 -2.27
CA ILE A 94 0.28 -3.06 -2.98
C ILE A 94 0.86 -3.70 -4.23
N SER A 95 0.86 -2.95 -5.33
CA SER A 95 1.57 -3.32 -6.56
C SER A 95 2.36 -2.11 -7.06
N PHE A 96 3.58 -2.35 -7.53
CA PHE A 96 4.44 -1.32 -8.09
C PHE A 96 4.33 -1.35 -9.61
N VAL A 97 4.30 -0.16 -10.21
CA VAL A 97 4.34 0.06 -11.66
C VAL A 97 5.72 0.61 -11.98
N GLN A 98 6.42 -0.07 -12.88
CA GLN A 98 7.68 0.41 -13.43
C GLN A 98 7.40 1.43 -14.54
N VAL A 99 8.40 2.24 -14.93
CA VAL A 99 8.26 3.29 -15.97
C VAL A 99 7.72 2.77 -17.30
N ASP A 100 8.00 1.52 -17.64
CA ASP A 100 7.52 0.87 -18.87
C ASP A 100 6.10 0.27 -18.74
N GLY A 101 5.43 0.48 -17.60
CA GLY A 101 4.08 0.01 -17.33
C GLY A 101 3.99 -1.41 -16.78
N ARG A 102 5.11 -2.13 -16.60
CA ARG A 102 5.08 -3.46 -15.98
C ARG A 102 4.65 -3.38 -14.52
N LEU A 103 3.80 -4.32 -14.10
CA LEU A 103 3.37 -4.47 -12.72
C LEU A 103 4.21 -5.51 -11.98
N SER A 104 4.56 -5.18 -10.74
CA SER A 104 5.20 -6.12 -9.81
C SER A 104 4.23 -7.21 -9.36
N LEU A 105 4.79 -8.27 -8.75
CA LEU A 105 3.99 -9.14 -7.91
C LEU A 105 3.35 -8.34 -6.75
N PRO A 106 2.10 -8.66 -6.37
CA PRO A 106 1.42 -7.92 -5.33
C PRO A 106 1.99 -8.26 -3.94
N PHE A 107 2.41 -7.24 -3.21
CA PHE A 107 2.66 -7.32 -1.79
C PHE A 107 1.33 -7.32 -1.02
N ARG A 108 1.21 -8.13 0.02
CA ARG A 108 0.01 -8.19 0.87
C ARG A 108 0.42 -8.17 2.33
N SER A 109 -0.27 -7.34 3.11
CA SER A 109 -0.10 -7.25 4.56
C SER A 109 -1.41 -6.79 5.19
N PHE A 110 -1.41 -6.56 6.50
CA PHE A 110 -2.53 -5.98 7.22
C PHE A 110 -2.04 -5.13 8.38
N GLY A 111 -2.87 -4.19 8.82
CA GLY A 111 -2.70 -3.47 10.08
C GLY A 111 -3.95 -3.63 10.93
N THR A 112 -3.78 -3.62 12.26
CA THR A 112 -4.91 -3.59 13.20
C THR A 112 -5.12 -2.14 13.64
N ALA A 113 -6.33 -1.64 13.49
CA ALA A 113 -6.65 -0.24 13.74
C ALA A 113 -6.49 0.12 15.22
N VAL A 114 -5.95 1.31 15.47
CA VAL A 114 -5.76 1.90 16.81
C VAL A 114 -6.51 3.21 16.93
#